data_AF-G9QT94-F1
#
_entry.id   AF-G9QT94-F1
#
_cell.length_a   1.000
_cell.length_b   1.000
_cell.length_c   1.000
_cell.angle_alpha   90.00
_cell.angle_beta   90.00
_cell.angle_gamma   90.00
#
_symmetry.space_group_name_H-M   'P 1'
#
loop_
_entity.id
_entity.type
_entity.pdbx_description
1 polymer ?
#
loop_
_entity_poly.entity_id
_entity_poly.type
_entity_poly.pdbx_seq_one_letter_code
_entity_poly.pdbx_strand_id
1 'polypeptide(L)'
;MPNKKIILNDLKAIRKNKTKEEIKQACFEALFPQQATIKECRLVIENRYSVKLSNKEFSKWRKEYEAANANQSSSDAYHILVPKEDKKEDEELSNGTNNQE
;
A
#
# COMPACT_ATOMS: atom_id res chain seq x y z
N MET A 1 -20.76 30.40 3.32
CA MET A 1 -19.37 30.21 3.78
C MET A 1 -19.23 28.79 4.31
N PRO A 2 -18.29 27.97 3.83
CA PRO A 2 -18.06 26.64 4.40
C PRO A 2 -17.72 26.81 5.89
N ASN A 3 -18.40 26.06 6.77
CA ASN A 3 -18.15 26.13 8.19
C ASN A 3 -16.70 25.69 8.45
N LYS A 4 -15.82 26.62 8.90
CA LYS A 4 -14.40 26.37 9.21
C LYS A 4 -14.17 25.08 10.04
N LYS A 5 -15.14 24.70 10.87
CA LYS A 5 -15.15 23.45 11.66
C LYS A 5 -15.21 22.18 10.80
N ILE A 6 -15.98 22.18 9.70
CA ILE A 6 -16.09 21.05 8.77
C ILE A 6 -14.74 20.83 8.09
N ILE A 7 -14.18 21.89 7.49
CA ILE A 7 -12.86 21.83 6.83
C ILE A 7 -11.78 21.32 7.79
N LEU A 8 -11.76 21.81 9.04
CA LEU A 8 -10.78 21.37 10.02
C LEU A 8 -10.93 19.88 10.39
N ASN A 9 -12.16 19.38 10.47
CA ASN A 9 -12.42 17.97 10.75
C ASN A 9 -12.01 17.09 9.56
N ASP A 10 -12.30 17.52 8.33
CA ASP A 10 -11.92 16.82 7.10
C ASP A 10 -10.40 16.74 6.98
N LEU A 11 -9.69 17.85 7.20
CA LEU A 11 -8.22 17.87 7.21
C LEU A 11 -7.62 16.94 8.27
N LYS A 12 -8.24 16.85 9.46
CA LYS A 12 -7.83 15.89 10.49
C LYS A 12 -8.08 14.45 10.07
N ALA A 13 -9.19 14.16 9.40
CA ALA A 13 -9.51 12.84 8.90
C ALA A 13 -8.52 12.41 7.80
N ILE A 14 -8.24 13.30 6.84
CA ILE A 14 -7.24 13.08 5.78
C ILE A 14 -5.87 12.77 6.39
N ARG A 15 -5.43 13.57 7.37
CA ARG A 15 -4.15 13.31 8.06
C ARG A 15 -4.13 11.93 8.72
N LYS A 16 -5.18 11.57 9.46
CA LYS A 16 -5.25 10.25 10.13
C LYS A 16 -5.25 9.10 9.13
N ASN A 17 -5.95 9.24 8.01
CA ASN A 17 -5.97 8.21 6.97
C ASN A 17 -4.60 8.05 6.33
N LYS A 18 -3.92 9.16 5.99
CA LYS A 18 -2.55 9.13 5.47
C LYS A 18 -1.58 8.44 6.43
N THR A 19 -1.61 8.79 7.72
CA THR A 19 -0.78 8.12 8.74
C THR A 19 -1.08 6.62 8.82
N LYS A 20 -2.34 6.19 8.68
CA LYS A 20 -2.69 4.76 8.66
C LYS A 20 -2.12 4.04 7.44
N GLU A 21 -2.15 4.66 6.27
CA GLU A 21 -1.56 4.10 5.04
C GLU A 21 -0.04 3.95 5.16
N GLU A 22 0.65 4.98 5.68
CA GLU A 22 2.09 4.94 5.94
C GLU A 22 2.47 3.81 6.92
N ILE A 23 1.71 3.66 8.01
CA ILE A 23 1.90 2.57 8.98
C ILE A 23 1.69 1.21 8.30
N LYS A 24 0.62 1.06 7.51
CA LYS A 24 0.32 -0.19 6.80
C LYS A 24 1.47 -0.54 5.85
N GLN A 25 1.98 0.42 5.09
CA GLN A 25 3.10 0.20 4.17
C GLN A 25 4.36 -0.25 4.89
N ALA A 26 4.72 0.42 6.00
CA ALA A 26 5.86 0.01 6.83
C ALA A 26 5.70 -1.42 7.38
N CYS A 27 4.47 -1.84 7.69
CA CYS A 27 4.19 -3.21 8.09
C CYS A 27 4.44 -4.21 6.95
N PHE A 28 4.00 -3.90 5.74
CA PHE A 28 4.14 -4.78 4.57
C PHE A 28 5.59 -4.89 4.08
N GLU A 29 6.36 -3.80 4.12
CA GLU A 29 7.73 -3.76 3.58
C GLU A 29 8.78 -4.30 4.56
N ALA A 30 8.65 -3.99 5.85
CA ALA A 30 9.70 -4.29 6.82
C ALA A 30 9.27 -5.35 7.84
N LEU A 31 8.07 -5.23 8.42
CA LEU A 31 7.69 -6.03 9.59
C LEU A 31 7.15 -7.42 9.22
N PHE A 32 6.27 -7.50 8.22
CA PHE A 32 5.63 -8.75 7.83
C PHE A 32 6.59 -9.76 7.18
N PRO A 33 7.50 -9.36 6.27
CA PRO A 33 8.51 -10.25 5.70
C PRO A 33 9.44 -10.84 6.77
N GLN A 34 9.76 -10.07 7.81
CA GLN A 34 10.58 -10.51 8.94
C GLN A 34 9.81 -11.40 9.94
N GLN A 35 8.56 -11.75 9.64
CA GLN A 35 7.66 -12.49 10.52
C GLN A 35 7.48 -11.83 11.90
N ALA A 36 7.60 -10.50 11.96
CA ALA A 36 7.48 -9.76 13.21
C ALA A 36 6.11 -10.00 13.87
N THR A 37 6.13 -10.19 15.17
CA THR A 37 4.93 -10.39 15.97
C THR A 37 4.13 -9.09 16.08
N ILE A 38 2.84 -9.21 16.40
CA ILE A 38 1.99 -8.05 16.65
C ILE A 38 2.55 -7.12 17.75
N LYS A 39 3.23 -7.69 18.76
CA LYS A 39 3.80 -6.91 19.87
C LYS A 39 4.95 -6.03 19.38
N GLU A 40 5.85 -6.57 18.56
CA GLU A 40 6.97 -5.83 17.99
C GLU A 40 6.49 -4.76 17.02
N CYS A 41 5.55 -5.11 16.15
CA CYS A 41 4.95 -4.16 15.22
C CYS A 41 4.31 -2.99 15.97
N ARG A 42 3.53 -3.29 17.03
CA ARG A 42 2.93 -2.26 17.89
C ARG A 42 3.96 -1.36 18.52
N LEU A 43 5.04 -1.90 19.08
CA LEU A 43 6.09 -1.12 19.71
C LEU A 43 6.74 -0.15 18.71
N VAL A 44 7.08 -0.63 17.51
CA VAL A 44 7.68 0.20 16.46
C VAL A 44 6.71 1.29 15.99
N ILE A 45 5.44 0.95 15.78
CA ILE A 45 4.42 1.88 15.30
C ILE A 45 4.09 2.93 16.37
N GLU A 46 3.94 2.52 17.63
CA GLU A 46 3.67 3.43 18.74
C GLU A 46 4.84 4.40 18.96
N ASN A 47 6.09 3.92 18.88
CA ASN A 47 7.26 4.76 19.00
C ASN A 47 7.42 5.76 17.83
N ARG A 48 7.12 5.35 16.59
CA ARG A 48 7.35 6.19 15.39
C ARG A 48 6.19 7.13 15.09
N TYR A 49 4.95 6.67 15.25
CA TYR A 49 3.76 7.39 14.81
C TYR A 49 2.87 7.84 15.98
N SER A 50 3.18 7.43 17.22
CA SER A 50 2.33 7.67 18.40
C SER A 50 0.88 7.19 18.20
N VAL A 51 0.71 6.13 17.40
CA VAL A 51 -0.58 5.50 17.10
C VAL A 51 -0.62 4.10 17.70
N LYS A 52 -1.72 3.79 18.40
CA LYS A 52 -1.98 2.44 18.89
C LYS A 52 -2.69 1.62 17.83
N LEU A 53 -2.02 0.60 17.30
CA LEU A 53 -2.60 -0.32 16.33
C LEU A 53 -3.51 -1.35 17.02
N SER A 54 -4.76 -1.46 16.57
CA SER A 54 -5.68 -2.47 17.09
C SER A 54 -5.32 -3.88 16.59
N ASN A 55 -5.61 -4.91 17.39
CA ASN A 55 -5.40 -6.31 16.97
C ASN A 55 -6.17 -6.63 15.69
N LYS A 56 -7.39 -6.10 15.59
CA LYS A 56 -8.28 -6.34 14.45
C LYS A 56 -7.72 -5.76 13.15
N GLU A 57 -7.19 -4.54 13.19
CA GLU A 57 -6.54 -3.92 12.01
C GLU A 57 -5.26 -4.68 11.63
N PHE A 58 -4.42 -5.03 12.60
CA PHE A 58 -3.21 -5.81 12.35
C PHE A 58 -3.51 -7.16 11.68
N SER A 59 -4.46 -7.93 12.22
CA SER A 59 -4.82 -9.23 11.66
C SER A 59 -5.42 -9.10 10.26
N LYS A 60 -6.14 -8.02 9.96
CA LYS A 60 -6.65 -7.75 8.61
C LYS A 60 -5.48 -7.50 7.63
N TRP A 61 -4.55 -6.64 8.01
CA TRP A 61 -3.37 -6.32 7.20
C TRP A 61 -2.46 -7.54 6.99
N ARG A 62 -2.28 -8.37 8.02
CA ARG A 62 -1.49 -9.61 7.93
C ARG A 62 -2.09 -10.57 6.90
N LYS A 63 -3.40 -10.78 6.94
CA LYS A 63 -4.12 -11.62 5.96
C LYS A 63 -4.05 -11.04 4.54
N GLU A 64 -4.18 -9.73 4.40
CA GLU A 64 -4.03 -9.05 3.10
C GLU A 64 -2.61 -9.25 2.53
N TYR A 65 -1.58 -9.15 3.36
CA TYR A 65 -0.19 -9.42 2.99
C TYR A 65 0.03 -10.88 2.60
N GLU A 66 -0.46 -11.83 3.41
CA GLU A 66 -0.34 -13.26 3.13
C GLU A 66 -1.07 -13.64 1.83
N ALA A 67 -2.25 -13.07 1.58
CA ALA A 67 -2.98 -13.28 0.33
C ALA A 67 -2.25 -12.68 -0.88
N ALA A 68 -1.67 -11.47 -0.75
CA ALA A 68 -0.89 -10.86 -1.82
C ALA A 68 0.38 -11.67 -2.13
N ASN A 69 1.10 -12.11 -1.09
CA ASN A 69 2.33 -12.89 -1.22
C ASN A 69 2.07 -14.31 -1.74
N ALA A 70 0.96 -14.95 -1.35
CA ALA A 70 0.57 -16.27 -1.86
C ALA A 70 0.29 -16.25 -3.37
N ASN A 71 -0.33 -15.18 -3.88
CA ASN A 71 -0.57 -14.99 -5.31
C ASN A 71 0.70 -14.59 -6.08
N GLN A 72 1.68 -13.96 -5.42
CA GLN A 72 3.01 -13.68 -6.01
C GLN A 72 3.95 -14.89 -6.00
N SER A 73 3.71 -15.88 -5.14
CA SER A 73 4.58 -17.06 -5.01
C SER A 73 4.63 -17.96 -6.27
N SER A 74 3.77 -17.70 -7.27
CA SER A 74 3.75 -18.36 -8.57
C SER A 74 4.47 -17.59 -9.68
N SER A 75 4.87 -16.34 -9.46
CA SER A 75 5.52 -15.54 -10.49
C SER A 75 6.43 -14.52 -9.83
N ASP A 76 7.71 -14.88 -9.80
CA ASP A 76 8.81 -13.93 -9.77
C ASP A 76 9.06 -13.26 -8.40
N ALA A 77 10.10 -13.75 -7.74
CA ALA A 77 10.65 -13.12 -6.57
C ALA A 77 11.09 -11.68 -6.94
N TYR A 78 10.65 -10.68 -6.15
CA TYR A 78 11.26 -9.35 -6.10
C TYR A 78 11.07 -8.37 -7.27
N HIS A 79 9.93 -8.34 -7.95
CA HIS A 79 9.61 -7.18 -8.81
C HIS A 79 8.66 -6.17 -8.15
N ILE A 80 9.30 -5.25 -7.42
CA ILE A 80 9.13 -3.80 -7.49
C ILE A 80 7.68 -3.27 -7.34
N LEU A 81 7.47 -2.48 -6.29
CA LEU A 81 6.47 -1.41 -6.25
C LEU A 81 6.69 -0.47 -7.44
N VAL A 82 6.20 -0.85 -8.62
CA VAL A 82 6.01 0.10 -9.72
C VAL A 82 4.67 0.76 -9.40
N PRO A 83 4.63 2.08 -9.14
CA PRO A 83 3.37 2.81 -9.10
C PRO A 83 2.65 2.49 -10.40
N LYS A 84 1.39 2.05 -10.33
CA LYS A 84 0.58 1.83 -11.52
C LYS A 84 0.45 3.15 -12.25
N GLU A 85 1.38 3.39 -13.17
CA GLU A 85 1.33 4.45 -14.16
C GLU A 85 0.14 4.14 -15.06
N ASP A 86 -0.64 5.19 -15.29
CA ASP A 86 -1.95 5.16 -15.92
C ASP A 86 -1.98 4.22 -17.13
N LYS A 87 -2.86 3.21 -17.06
CA LYS A 87 -3.35 2.54 -18.26
C LYS A 87 -4.13 3.58 -19.07
N LYS A 88 -3.46 4.24 -20.00
CA LYS A 88 -4.12 4.75 -21.20
C LYS A 88 -4.04 3.66 -22.26
N GLU A 89 -5.15 2.95 -22.38
CA GLU A 89 -5.61 2.44 -23.67
C GLU A 89 -5.61 3.63 -24.64
N ASP A 90 -4.91 3.53 -25.77
CA ASP A 90 -5.51 3.88 -27.05
C ASP A 90 -4.65 3.44 -28.25
N GLU A 91 -5.39 2.93 -29.22
CA GLU A 91 -5.16 2.90 -30.66
C GLU A 91 -4.09 1.97 -31.26
N GLU A 92 -4.63 0.87 -31.82
CA GLU A 92 -4.20 0.31 -33.10
C GLU A 92 -3.81 1.41 -34.09
N LEU A 93 -2.56 1.40 -34.56
CA LEU A 93 -2.25 1.86 -35.91
C LEU A 93 -1.27 0.90 -36.57
N SER A 94 -1.87 -0.01 -37.35
CA SER A 94 -1.33 -0.55 -38.60
C SER A 94 -0.38 0.43 -39.27
N ASN A 95 0.80 -0.04 -39.67
CA ASN A 95 1.41 0.34 -40.94
C ASN A 95 2.40 -0.74 -41.39
N GLY A 96 2.13 -1.29 -42.57
CA GLY A 96 3.03 -2.22 -43.25
C GLY A 96 4.22 -1.54 -43.92
N THR A 97 4.87 -2.35 -44.77
CA THR A 97 6.05 -2.07 -45.62
C THR A 97 7.39 -2.28 -44.88
N ASN A 98 8.43 -2.93 -45.41
CA ASN A 98 8.70 -3.60 -46.68
C ASN A 98 10.09 -4.30 -46.58
N ASN A 99 10.31 -5.36 -47.37
CA ASN A 99 11.60 -5.88 -47.89
C ASN A 99 12.68 -6.41 -46.93
N GLN A 100 13.04 -7.71 -47.03
CA GLN A 100 14.13 -8.25 -47.89
C GLN A 100 14.54 -9.67 -47.46
N GLU A 101 14.42 -10.66 -48.35
CA GLU A 101 15.52 -11.53 -48.80
C GLU A 101 15.13 -12.26 -50.09
#